data_AF-A0A958EAU4-F1
#
_entry.id   AF-A0A958EAU4-F1
#
_cell.length_a   1.000
_cell.length_b   1.000
_cell.length_c   1.000
_cell.angle_alpha   90.00
_cell.angle_beta   90.00
_cell.angle_gamma   90.00
#
_symmetry.space_group_name_H-M   'P 1'
#
loop_
_entity.id
_entity.type
_entity.pdbx_description
1 polymer ?
#
loop_
_entity_poly.entity_id
_entity_poly.type
_entity_poly.pdbx_seq_one_letter_code
_entity_poly.pdbx_strand_id
1 'polypeptide(L)'
;MADGNDIKREMLQDFAEAYRAFGLSKLMGRVVALLIYSAEPLSLDEIASELEMSKGPISQITRRLRDRNLIRRVWRPGSRKDYYEIMPTVFENAFRNNLDLIHHNTEIAANLKKLAASSPDPAMETLQQRLILMEDFYKLMETHFQNFLKAWAEEGSPLKVRDSENGGKS
;
A
#
# COMPACT_ATOMS: atom_id res chain seq x y z
N MET A 1 -10.53 30.28 -2.58
CA MET A 1 -10.50 28.94 -1.97
C MET A 1 -10.65 27.96 -3.12
N ALA A 2 -9.83 26.91 -3.19
CA ALA A 2 -10.02 25.85 -4.18
C ALA A 2 -11.38 25.18 -3.93
N ASP A 3 -12.16 24.93 -4.99
CA ASP A 3 -13.38 24.13 -4.85
C ASP A 3 -13.02 22.64 -4.72
N GLY A 4 -14.00 21.80 -4.35
CA GLY A 4 -13.74 20.36 -4.15
C GLY A 4 -13.21 19.65 -5.40
N ASN A 5 -13.56 20.15 -6.59
CA ASN A 5 -13.12 19.55 -7.84
C ASN A 5 -11.65 19.90 -8.15
N ASP A 6 -11.21 21.10 -7.80
CA ASP A 6 -9.79 21.48 -7.85
C ASP A 6 -8.94 20.59 -6.94
N ILE A 7 -9.38 20.36 -5.70
CA ILE A 7 -8.70 19.48 -4.74
C ILE A 7 -8.61 18.05 -5.29
N LYS A 8 -9.72 17.51 -5.81
CA LYS A 8 -9.73 16.18 -6.42
C LYS A 8 -8.70 16.07 -7.55
N ARG A 9 -8.67 17.03 -8.47
CA ARG A 9 -7.74 17.04 -9.61
C ARG A 9 -6.28 17.04 -9.14
N GLU A 10 -5.97 17.88 -8.15
CA GLU A 10 -4.63 17.97 -7.57
C GLU A 10 -4.23 16.66 -6.89
N MET A 11 -5.11 16.06 -6.07
CA MET A 11 -4.87 14.74 -5.47
C MET A 11 -4.60 13.65 -6.52
N LEU A 12 -5.41 13.61 -7.59
CA LEU A 12 -5.22 12.65 -8.68
C LEU A 12 -3.87 12.83 -9.37
N GLN A 13 -3.41 14.07 -9.54
CA GLN A 13 -2.12 14.37 -10.14
C GLN A 13 -0.97 13.96 -9.21
N ASP A 14 -0.99 14.43 -7.96
CA ASP A 14 0.11 14.26 -7.02
C ASP A 14 0.33 12.81 -6.65
N PHE A 15 -0.74 12.04 -6.42
CA PHE A 15 -0.61 10.60 -6.16
C PHE A 15 -0.11 9.84 -7.38
N ALA A 16 -0.48 10.25 -8.60
CA ALA A 16 0.07 9.61 -9.80
C ALA A 16 1.59 9.80 -9.89
N GLU A 17 2.06 11.02 -9.58
CA GLU A 17 3.47 11.37 -9.60
C GLU A 17 4.25 10.69 -8.47
N ALA A 18 3.70 10.66 -7.25
CA ALA A 18 4.27 9.96 -6.11
C ALA A 18 4.40 8.45 -6.38
N TYR A 19 3.35 7.81 -6.89
CA TYR A 19 3.39 6.38 -7.23
C TYR A 19 4.42 6.09 -8.31
N ARG A 20 4.54 6.96 -9.33
CA ARG A 20 5.59 6.83 -10.35
C ARG A 20 6.98 6.93 -9.73
N ALA A 21 7.20 7.85 -8.79
CA ALA A 21 8.49 8.00 -8.11
C ALA A 21 8.89 6.74 -7.32
N PHE A 22 7.91 5.99 -6.81
CA PHE A 22 8.12 4.68 -6.17
C PHE A 22 8.15 3.49 -7.16
N GLY A 23 8.21 3.74 -8.48
CA GLY A 23 8.23 2.68 -9.50
C GLY A 23 6.88 1.98 -9.72
N LEU A 24 5.78 2.52 -9.17
CA LEU A 24 4.42 2.02 -9.36
C LEU A 24 3.73 2.74 -10.53
N SER A 25 2.60 2.20 -11.00
CA SER A 25 1.88 2.82 -12.11
C SER A 25 1.14 4.09 -11.67
N LYS A 26 1.17 5.13 -12.51
CA LYS A 26 0.40 6.38 -12.30
C LYS A 26 -1.08 6.10 -12.07
N LEU A 27 -1.65 5.16 -12.83
CA LEU A 27 -3.06 4.81 -12.72
C LEU A 27 -3.40 4.22 -11.35
N MET A 28 -2.49 3.46 -10.73
CA MET A 28 -2.71 2.96 -9.37
C MET A 28 -2.77 4.10 -8.36
N GLY A 29 -1.87 5.09 -8.49
CA GLY A 29 -1.92 6.30 -7.68
C GLY A 29 -3.23 7.07 -7.84
N ARG A 30 -3.70 7.24 -9.07
CA ARG A 30 -5.00 7.87 -9.35
C ARG A 30 -6.19 7.13 -8.73
N VAL A 31 -6.23 5.81 -8.83
CA VAL A 31 -7.30 5.00 -8.21
C VAL A 31 -7.28 5.15 -6.69
N VAL A 32 -6.10 5.11 -6.07
CA VAL A 32 -5.97 5.30 -4.61
C VAL A 32 -6.41 6.71 -4.20
N ALA A 33 -5.96 7.75 -4.91
CA ALA A 33 -6.38 9.13 -4.65
C ALA A 33 -7.89 9.32 -4.80
N LEU A 34 -8.49 8.76 -5.85
CA LEU A 34 -9.94 8.83 -6.05
C LEU A 34 -10.67 8.18 -4.86
N LEU A 35 -10.27 6.99 -4.45
CA LEU A 35 -10.94 6.28 -3.35
C LEU A 35 -10.69 6.90 -1.97
N ILE A 36 -9.57 7.63 -1.78
CA ILE A 36 -9.36 8.48 -0.59
C ILE A 36 -10.29 9.69 -0.62
N TYR A 37 -10.45 10.33 -1.78
CA TYR A 37 -11.29 11.52 -1.95
C TYR A 37 -12.79 11.20 -1.86
N SER A 38 -13.22 10.03 -2.34
CA SER A 38 -14.62 9.62 -2.40
C SER A 38 -15.19 9.33 -1.02
N ALA A 39 -16.23 10.07 -0.63
CA ALA A 39 -16.97 9.84 0.62
C ALA A 39 -17.81 8.55 0.61
N GLU A 40 -18.17 8.06 -0.58
CA GLU A 40 -19.04 6.91 -0.79
C GLU A 40 -18.32 5.84 -1.63
N PRO A 41 -18.55 4.53 -1.36
CA PRO A 41 -18.06 3.46 -2.21
C PRO A 41 -18.41 3.65 -3.68
N LEU A 42 -17.43 3.36 -4.55
CA LEU A 42 -17.57 3.42 -6.00
C LEU A 42 -17.51 2.03 -6.64
N SER A 43 -18.38 1.78 -7.61
CA SER A 43 -18.28 0.61 -8.48
C SER A 43 -17.14 0.75 -9.49
N LEU A 44 -16.72 -0.35 -10.09
CA LEU A 44 -15.70 -0.33 -11.15
C LEU A 44 -16.07 0.59 -12.32
N ASP A 45 -17.37 0.70 -12.62
CA ASP A 45 -17.87 1.56 -13.70
C ASP A 45 -17.69 3.04 -13.35
N GLU A 46 -17.98 3.41 -12.10
CA GLU A 46 -17.82 4.77 -11.60
C GLU A 46 -16.35 5.15 -11.55
N ILE A 47 -15.48 4.29 -11.02
CA ILE A 47 -14.02 4.53 -11.01
C ILE A 47 -13.48 4.72 -12.43
N ALA A 48 -13.93 3.89 -13.38
CA ALA A 48 -13.54 4.00 -14.78
C ALA A 48 -14.01 5.33 -15.41
N SER A 49 -15.25 5.73 -15.14
CA SER A 49 -15.81 7.00 -15.61
C SER A 49 -15.07 8.20 -15.03
N GLU A 50 -14.84 8.19 -13.72
CA GLU A 50 -14.20 9.30 -12.97
C GLU A 50 -12.74 9.53 -13.36
N LEU A 51 -12.07 8.48 -13.84
CA LEU A 51 -10.68 8.55 -14.30
C LEU A 51 -10.55 8.62 -15.82
N GLU A 52 -11.65 8.62 -16.56
CA GLU A 52 -11.69 8.59 -18.03
C GLU A 52 -10.88 7.41 -18.61
N MET A 53 -11.02 6.23 -17.99
CA MET A 53 -10.27 5.01 -18.34
C MET A 53 -11.21 3.86 -18.69
N SER A 54 -10.70 2.90 -19.47
CA SER A 54 -11.43 1.65 -19.71
C SER A 54 -11.48 0.77 -18.45
N LYS A 55 -12.53 -0.06 -18.33
CA LYS A 55 -12.75 -0.91 -17.14
C LYS A 55 -11.66 -1.98 -16.92
N GLY A 56 -10.99 -2.44 -17.98
CA GLY A 56 -9.99 -3.51 -17.90
C GLY A 56 -8.82 -3.18 -16.97
N PRO A 57 -8.06 -2.11 -17.23
CA PRO A 57 -6.99 -1.63 -16.35
C PRO A 57 -7.47 -1.31 -14.92
N ILE A 58 -8.65 -0.69 -14.78
CA ILE A 58 -9.23 -0.36 -13.48
C ILE A 58 -9.52 -1.62 -12.66
N SER A 59 -10.09 -2.66 -13.29
CA SER A 59 -10.35 -3.95 -12.65
C SER A 59 -9.06 -4.62 -12.16
N GLN A 60 -8.00 -4.60 -12.97
CA GLN A 60 -6.70 -5.17 -12.57
C GLN A 60 -6.09 -4.44 -11.37
N ILE A 61 -6.13 -3.10 -11.37
CA ILE A 61 -5.62 -2.30 -10.25
C ILE A 61 -6.45 -2.51 -8.99
N THR A 62 -7.77 -2.47 -9.11
CA THR A 62 -8.70 -2.69 -7.99
C THR A 62 -8.45 -4.06 -7.35
N ARG A 63 -8.27 -5.11 -8.17
CA ARG A 63 -7.89 -6.44 -7.68
C ARG A 63 -6.55 -6.40 -6.93
N ARG A 64 -5.50 -5.81 -7.50
CA ARG A 64 -4.18 -5.71 -6.85
C ARG A 64 -4.22 -4.95 -5.53
N LEU A 65 -4.97 -3.84 -5.48
CA LEU A 65 -5.14 -3.04 -4.27
C LEU A 65 -5.88 -3.83 -3.18
N ARG A 66 -6.92 -4.58 -3.56
CA ARG A 66 -7.68 -5.44 -2.64
C ARG A 66 -6.82 -6.58 -2.11
N ASP A 67 -6.07 -7.26 -2.98
CA ASP A 67 -5.20 -8.37 -2.59
C ASP A 67 -4.10 -7.91 -1.61
N ARG A 68 -3.77 -6.60 -1.62
CA ARG A 68 -2.86 -5.92 -0.68
C ARG A 68 -3.57 -5.25 0.51
N ASN A 69 -4.86 -5.50 0.72
CA ASN A 69 -5.69 -4.88 1.76
C ASN A 69 -5.66 -3.34 1.76
N LEU A 70 -5.49 -2.70 0.60
CA LEU A 70 -5.53 -1.22 0.50
C LEU A 70 -6.94 -0.70 0.27
N ILE A 71 -7.81 -1.54 -0.30
CA ILE A 71 -9.22 -1.26 -0.52
C ILE A 71 -10.03 -2.48 -0.10
N ARG A 72 -11.33 -2.29 0.15
CA ARG A 72 -12.27 -3.39 0.39
C ARG A 72 -13.47 -3.32 -0.53
N ARG A 73 -14.09 -4.48 -0.74
CA ARG A 73 -15.39 -4.55 -1.40
C ARG A 73 -16.49 -4.29 -0.38
N VAL A 74 -17.44 -3.44 -0.74
CA VAL A 74 -18.64 -3.11 0.06
C VAL A 74 -19.87 -3.59 -0.69
N TRP A 75 -20.77 -4.25 0.02
CA TRP A 75 -22.07 -4.64 -0.52
C TRP A 75 -23.08 -3.52 -0.30
N ARG A 76 -23.87 -3.22 -1.34
CA ARG A 76 -24.99 -2.29 -1.26
C ARG A 76 -26.31 -3.03 -1.50
N PRO A 77 -27.31 -2.91 -0.58
CA PRO A 77 -28.61 -3.52 -0.76
C PRO A 77 -29.24 -3.19 -2.12
N GLY A 78 -29.77 -4.21 -2.79
CA GLY A 78 -30.45 -4.06 -4.08
C GLY A 78 -29.53 -3.86 -5.30
N SER A 79 -28.21 -3.75 -5.12
CA SER A 79 -27.27 -3.67 -6.24
C SER A 79 -26.65 -5.03 -6.56
N ARG A 80 -26.55 -5.33 -7.87
CA ARG A 80 -25.79 -6.48 -8.38
C ARG A 80 -24.31 -6.14 -8.65
N LYS A 81 -23.90 -4.88 -8.43
CA LYS A 81 -22.54 -4.43 -8.66
C LYS A 81 -21.70 -4.56 -7.38
N ASP A 82 -20.42 -4.85 -7.57
CA ASP A 82 -19.41 -4.72 -6.54
C ASP A 82 -19.01 -3.24 -6.40
N TYR A 83 -19.02 -2.72 -5.17
CA TYR A 83 -18.51 -1.39 -4.83
C TYR A 83 -17.23 -1.51 -4.03
N TYR A 84 -16.39 -0.48 -4.12
CA TYR A 84 -15.07 -0.44 -3.53
C TYR A 84 -14.88 0.88 -2.80
N GLU A 85 -14.23 0.81 -1.65
CA GLU A 85 -13.79 1.98 -0.90
C GLU A 85 -12.38 1.74 -0.35
N ILE A 86 -11.72 2.84 0.02
CA ILE A 86 -10.41 2.80 0.65
C ILE A 86 -10.49 2.09 2.01
N MET A 87 -9.48 1.30 2.35
CA MET A 87 -9.40 0.76 3.70
C MET A 87 -9.17 1.89 4.71
N PRO A 88 -9.87 1.91 5.85
CA PRO A 88 -9.58 2.89 6.89
C PRO A 88 -8.11 2.84 7.36
N THR A 89 -7.52 1.64 7.38
CA THR A 89 -6.11 1.41 7.71
C THR A 89 -5.19 1.46 6.47
N VAL A 90 -5.57 2.09 5.36
CA VAL A 90 -4.83 2.04 4.08
C VAL A 90 -3.35 2.40 4.24
N PHE A 91 -3.01 3.44 5.00
CA PHE A 91 -1.63 3.88 5.17
C PHE A 91 -0.80 2.88 5.99
N GLU A 92 -1.41 2.31 7.04
CA GLU A 92 -0.80 1.24 7.83
C GLU A 92 -0.61 -0.02 6.97
N ASN A 93 -1.62 -0.41 6.18
CA ASN A 93 -1.53 -1.56 5.30
C ASN A 93 -0.49 -1.32 4.19
N ALA A 94 -0.38 -0.11 3.65
CA ALA A 94 0.66 0.24 2.69
C ALA A 94 2.07 0.11 3.31
N PHE A 95 2.23 0.56 4.56
CA PHE A 95 3.47 0.37 5.32
C PHE A 95 3.76 -1.11 5.56
N ARG A 96 2.77 -1.91 5.98
CA ARG A 96 2.92 -3.37 6.15
C ARG A 96 3.28 -4.07 4.85
N ASN A 97 2.68 -3.70 3.73
CA ASN A 97 3.02 -4.25 2.42
C ASN A 97 4.46 -3.92 1.98
N ASN A 98 5.11 -2.91 2.57
CA ASN A 98 6.52 -2.62 2.33
C ASN A 98 7.45 -3.57 3.12
N LEU A 99 7.01 -4.11 4.26
CA LEU A 99 7.76 -5.13 5.01
C LEU A 99 8.03 -6.38 4.19
N ASP A 100 7.10 -6.78 3.32
CA ASP A 100 7.29 -7.95 2.45
C ASP A 100 8.54 -7.80 1.56
N LEU A 101 8.83 -6.59 1.08
CA LEU A 101 10.05 -6.30 0.31
C LEU A 101 11.30 -6.40 1.18
N ILE A 102 11.23 -5.92 2.43
CA ILE A 102 12.34 -5.98 3.39
C ILE A 102 12.66 -7.43 3.74
N HIS A 103 11.65 -8.25 4.05
CA HIS A 103 11.83 -9.68 4.32
C HIS A 103 12.45 -10.38 3.12
N HIS A 104 11.92 -10.15 1.91
CA HIS A 104 12.45 -10.78 0.70
C HIS A 104 13.91 -10.39 0.43
N ASN A 105 14.27 -9.11 0.59
CA ASN A 105 15.64 -8.67 0.43
C ASN A 105 16.57 -9.27 1.49
N THR A 106 16.10 -9.40 2.73
CA THR A 106 16.85 -10.07 3.81
C THR A 106 17.11 -11.54 3.48
N GLU A 107 16.11 -12.25 2.95
CA GLU A 107 16.24 -13.65 2.51
C GLU A 107 17.23 -13.78 1.35
N ILE A 108 17.15 -12.90 0.34
CA ILE A 108 18.11 -12.86 -0.77
C ILE A 108 19.53 -12.68 -0.24
N ALA A 109 19.75 -11.71 0.64
CA ALA A 109 21.05 -11.43 1.22
C ALA A 109 21.60 -12.65 1.99
N ALA A 110 20.77 -13.24 2.85
CA ALA A 110 21.14 -14.41 3.64
C ALA A 110 21.48 -15.63 2.77
N ASN A 111 20.70 -15.87 1.70
CA ASN A 111 20.91 -16.99 0.79
C ASN A 111 22.18 -16.82 -0.05
N LEU A 112 22.36 -15.66 -0.67
CA LEU A 112 23.55 -15.36 -1.47
C LEU A 112 24.82 -15.34 -0.60
N LYS A 113 24.72 -14.87 0.65
CA LYS A 113 25.85 -14.86 1.60
C LYS A 113 26.36 -16.28 1.86
N LYS A 114 25.44 -17.24 2.04
CA LYS A 114 25.79 -18.66 2.24
C LYS A 114 26.47 -19.25 1.00
N LEU A 115 25.96 -18.94 -0.20
CA LEU A 115 26.57 -19.40 -1.45
C LEU A 115 27.98 -18.81 -1.63
N ALA A 116 28.15 -17.50 -1.42
CA ALA A 116 29.44 -16.83 -1.49
C ALA A 116 30.46 -17.44 -0.50
N ALA A 117 30.02 -17.78 0.72
CA ALA A 117 30.86 -18.40 1.75
C ALA A 117 31.42 -19.79 1.34
N SER A 118 30.71 -20.51 0.47
CA SER A 118 31.12 -21.85 0.02
C SER A 118 32.05 -21.83 -1.19
N SER A 119 32.29 -20.66 -1.77
CA SER A 119 33.13 -20.52 -2.95
C SER A 119 34.61 -20.35 -2.58
N PRO A 120 35.54 -21.01 -3.28
CA PRO A 120 36.98 -20.82 -3.08
C PRO A 120 37.53 -19.56 -3.77
N ASP A 121 36.71 -18.85 -4.55
CA ASP A 121 37.13 -17.64 -5.28
C ASP A 121 37.33 -16.45 -4.32
N PRO A 122 38.54 -15.86 -4.23
CA PRO A 122 38.82 -14.69 -3.38
C PRO A 122 37.92 -13.48 -3.67
N ALA A 123 37.39 -13.35 -4.89
CA ALA A 123 36.45 -12.27 -5.23
C ALA A 123 35.14 -12.36 -4.41
N MET A 124 34.82 -13.53 -3.86
CA MET A 124 33.60 -13.76 -3.07
C MET A 124 33.66 -13.18 -1.66
N GLU A 125 34.86 -12.90 -1.13
CA GLU A 125 35.01 -12.26 0.18
C GLU A 125 34.38 -10.85 0.17
N THR A 126 34.66 -10.07 -0.87
CA THR A 126 34.08 -8.72 -1.01
C THR A 126 32.56 -8.78 -1.19
N LEU A 127 32.06 -9.74 -1.96
CA LEU A 127 30.63 -9.96 -2.13
C LEU A 127 29.97 -10.33 -0.80
N GLN A 128 30.59 -11.23 -0.02
CA GLN A 128 30.07 -11.67 1.27
C GLN A 128 29.93 -10.49 2.23
N GLN A 129 30.92 -9.60 2.31
CA GLN A 129 30.84 -8.40 3.16
C GLN A 129 29.70 -7.46 2.76
N ARG A 130 29.47 -7.28 1.45
CA ARG A 130 28.32 -6.49 0.96
C ARG A 130 26.98 -7.13 1.32
N LEU A 131 26.90 -8.46 1.26
CA LEU A 131 25.68 -9.20 1.61
C LEU A 131 25.43 -9.22 3.12
N ILE A 132 26.48 -9.26 3.94
CA ILE A 132 26.38 -9.06 5.40
C ILE A 132 25.80 -7.67 5.68
N LEU A 133 26.38 -6.62 5.09
CA LEU A 133 25.88 -5.25 5.26
C LEU A 133 24.41 -5.13 4.83
N MET A 134 24.04 -5.72 3.69
CA MET A 134 22.66 -5.72 3.20
C MET A 134 21.71 -6.42 4.18
N GLU A 135 22.07 -7.61 4.67
CA GLU A 135 21.26 -8.37 5.62
C GLU A 135 21.09 -7.63 6.95
N ASP A 136 22.18 -7.10 7.50
CA ASP A 136 22.16 -6.38 8.78
C ASP A 136 21.32 -5.10 8.68
N PHE A 137 21.43 -4.37 7.56
CA PHE A 137 20.63 -3.19 7.30
C PHE A 137 19.13 -3.50 7.27
N TYR A 138 18.71 -4.53 6.51
CA TYR A 138 17.29 -4.86 6.41
C TYR A 138 16.72 -5.48 7.69
N LYS A 139 17.51 -6.24 8.46
CA LYS A 139 17.11 -6.71 9.80
C LYS A 139 16.89 -5.56 10.77
N LEU A 140 17.76 -4.56 10.73
CA LEU A 140 17.60 -3.35 11.54
C LEU A 140 16.32 -2.60 11.14
N MET A 141 16.10 -2.41 9.83
CA MET A 141 14.86 -1.80 9.32
C MET A 141 13.61 -2.56 9.78
N GLU A 142 13.59 -3.89 9.66
CA GLU A 142 12.47 -4.74 10.09
C GLU A 142 12.15 -4.51 11.57
N THR A 143 13.18 -4.51 12.43
CA THR A 143 13.02 -4.24 13.87
C THR A 143 12.37 -2.88 14.11
N HIS A 144 12.86 -1.83 13.44
CA HIS A 144 12.29 -0.49 13.58
C HIS A 144 10.86 -0.38 13.04
N PHE A 145 10.55 -1.08 11.95
CA PHE A 145 9.21 -1.09 11.38
C PHE A 145 8.20 -1.77 12.30
N GLN A 146 8.58 -2.89 12.92
CA GLN A 146 7.73 -3.56 13.92
C GLN A 146 7.51 -2.69 15.14
N ASN A 147 8.56 -2.03 15.63
CA ASN A 147 8.44 -1.08 16.75
C ASN A 147 7.52 0.10 16.40
N PHE A 148 7.64 0.64 15.18
CA PHE A 148 6.77 1.70 14.69
C PHE A 148 5.31 1.25 14.62
N LEU A 149 5.03 0.07 14.06
CA LEU A 149 3.68 -0.46 13.96
C LEU A 149 3.06 -0.73 15.33
N LYS A 150 3.86 -1.18 16.30
CA LYS A 150 3.43 -1.33 17.69
C LYS A 150 3.08 0.04 18.30
N ALA A 151 3.96 1.03 18.16
CA ALA A 151 3.71 2.38 18.66
C ALA A 151 2.46 3.01 18.01
N TRP A 152 2.30 2.86 16.70
CA TRP A 152 1.12 3.32 15.96
C TRP A 152 -0.18 2.67 16.46
N ALA A 153 -0.14 1.38 16.82
CA ALA A 153 -1.31 0.70 17.38
C ALA A 153 -1.67 1.19 18.80
N GLU A 154 -0.68 1.62 19.58
CA GLU A 154 -0.82 2.14 20.95
C GLU A 154 -1.32 3.59 20.99
N GLU A 155 -0.84 4.45 20.09
CA GLU A 155 -1.28 5.86 19.94
C GLU A 155 -2.78 5.96 19.62
N GLY A 156 -3.37 4.86 19.14
CA GLY A 156 -4.75 4.80 18.69
C GLY A 156 -4.85 5.27 17.26
N SER A 157 -5.02 4.33 16.33
CA SER A 157 -5.53 4.68 15.01
C SER A 157 -6.80 5.54 15.19
N PRO A 158 -6.89 6.75 14.59
CA PRO A 158 -8.00 7.69 14.79
C PRO A 158 -9.41 7.12 14.53
N LEU A 159 -9.48 5.90 13.99
CA LEU A 159 -10.69 5.17 13.67
C LEU A 159 -11.36 4.49 14.87
N LYS A 160 -10.67 4.25 15.99
CA LYS A 160 -11.34 3.79 17.23
C LYS A 160 -12.33 4.83 17.77
N VAL A 161 -12.15 6.11 17.43
CA VAL A 161 -13.01 7.19 17.91
C VAL A 161 -14.37 7.21 17.21
N ARG A 162 -14.47 6.78 15.94
CA ARG A 162 -15.73 6.84 15.18
C ARG A 162 -16.69 5.66 15.42
N ASP A 163 -16.18 4.47 15.72
CA ASP A 163 -17.04 3.30 15.96
C ASP A 163 -17.65 3.29 17.36
N SER A 164 -17.09 4.05 18.32
CA SER A 164 -17.64 4.18 19.67
C SER A 164 -18.79 5.20 19.79
N GLU A 165 -18.94 6.13 18.84
CA GLU A 165 -20.01 7.16 18.87
C GLU A 165 -21.30 6.73 18.15
N ASN A 166 -21.29 5.70 17.31
CA ASN A 166 -22.47 5.23 16.57
C ASN A 166 -23.13 3.95 17.15
N GLY A 167 -22.65 3.45 18.29
CA GLY A 167 -23.16 2.22 18.93
C GLY A 167 -24.35 2.40 19.89
N GLY A 168 -24.92 3.60 20.00
CA GLY A 168 -25.93 3.91 21.01
C GLY A 168 -27.14 4.66 20.46
N LYS A 169 -28.02 3.96 19.74
CA LYS A 169 -29.47 4.23 19.64
C LYS A 169 -30.15 3.09 18.88
N SER A 170 -30.52 2.05 19.61
CA SER A 170 -31.69 1.21 19.34
C SER A 170 -32.47 1.08 20.64
#